data_AF-A0A259DJ78-F1
#
_entry.id   AF-A0A259DJ78-F1
#
_cell.length_a   1.000
_cell.length_b   1.000
_cell.length_c   1.000
_cell.angle_alpha   90.00
_cell.angle_beta   90.00
_cell.angle_gamma   90.00
#
_symmetry.space_group_name_H-M   'P 1'
#
loop_
_entity.id
_entity.type
_entity.pdbx_description
1 polymer ?
#
loop_
_entity_poly.entity_id
_entity_poly.type
_entity_poly.pdbx_seq_one_letter_code
_entity_poly.pdbx_strand_id
1 'polypeptide(L)'
;MKPQPAQSSPRRSQKPHPVRPERDVLPPASHFATCPRGLEPLLEAELIAAGAQIVRQLPAGVLFMADAAAEMRANLHSRIATRILRKVGFTRYQKEEHIYRAALELPWPSWFSV
;
A
#
# COMPACT_ATOMS: atom_id res chain seq x y z
N MET A 1 23.56 41.17 -40.94
CA MET A 1 23.53 40.09 -39.92
C MET A 1 22.14 40.06 -39.30
N LYS A 2 21.33 39.03 -39.57
CA LYS A 2 20.06 38.75 -38.86
C LYS A 2 20.27 37.49 -38.01
N PRO A 3 19.85 37.45 -36.74
CA PRO A 3 20.05 36.28 -35.88
C PRO A 3 19.06 35.16 -36.24
N GLN A 4 19.53 33.92 -36.24
CA GLN A 4 18.72 32.70 -36.43
C GLN A 4 17.93 32.37 -35.16
N PRO A 5 16.67 31.92 -35.28
CA PRO A 5 15.87 31.52 -34.12
C PRO A 5 16.35 30.16 -33.59
N ALA A 6 16.46 30.06 -32.27
CA ALA A 6 16.84 28.84 -31.56
C ALA A 6 15.80 27.74 -31.79
N GLN A 7 16.24 26.62 -32.37
CA GLN A 7 15.41 25.44 -32.58
C GLN A 7 15.18 24.75 -31.23
N SER A 8 13.94 24.74 -30.75
CA SER A 8 13.53 24.01 -29.55
C SER A 8 13.47 22.51 -29.87
N SER A 9 14.35 21.71 -29.26
CA SER A 9 14.34 20.26 -29.36
C SER A 9 12.98 19.66 -28.97
N PRO A 10 12.46 18.65 -29.70
CA PRO A 10 11.18 18.04 -29.37
C PRO A 10 11.26 17.34 -28.00
N ARG A 11 10.27 17.58 -27.14
CA ARG A 11 10.10 16.89 -25.85
C ARG A 11 10.26 15.38 -26.06
N ARG A 12 11.17 14.78 -25.30
CA ARG A 12 11.37 13.32 -25.24
C ARG A 12 10.01 12.63 -25.09
N SER A 13 9.58 11.90 -26.11
CA SER A 13 8.39 11.05 -26.06
C SER A 13 8.54 10.07 -24.89
N GLN A 14 7.73 10.25 -23.84
CA GLN A 14 7.65 9.29 -22.74
C GLN A 14 7.07 7.99 -23.30
N LYS A 15 7.92 6.97 -23.45
CA LYS A 15 7.43 5.61 -23.68
C LYS A 15 6.57 5.21 -22.48
N PRO A 16 5.32 4.76 -22.67
CA PRO A 16 4.51 4.25 -21.57
C PRO A 16 5.30 3.16 -20.85
N HIS A 17 5.41 3.25 -19.52
CA HIS A 17 5.98 2.16 -18.74
C HIS A 17 5.14 0.90 -18.98
N PRO A 18 5.77 -0.26 -19.21
CA PRO A 18 5.05 -1.49 -19.44
C PRO A 18 4.14 -1.78 -18.25
N VAL A 19 2.86 -2.00 -18.53
CA VAL A 19 1.85 -2.36 -17.53
C VAL A 19 2.27 -3.70 -16.92
N ARG A 20 2.56 -3.72 -15.62
CA ARG A 20 2.96 -4.95 -14.91
C ARG A 20 1.71 -5.76 -14.54
N PRO A 21 1.46 -6.93 -15.16
CA PRO A 21 0.21 -7.69 -15.01
C PRO A 21 0.00 -8.27 -13.60
N GLU A 22 1.07 -8.51 -12.83
CA GLU A 22 0.95 -8.97 -11.42
C GLU A 22 0.23 -7.97 -10.49
N ARG A 23 0.03 -6.71 -10.90
CA ARG A 23 -0.76 -5.74 -10.14
C ARG A 23 -2.27 -5.88 -10.36
N ASP A 24 -2.70 -6.79 -11.24
CA ASP A 24 -4.10 -6.91 -11.63
C ASP A 24 -5.00 -7.49 -10.54
N VAL A 25 -4.43 -8.19 -9.56
CA VAL A 25 -5.15 -8.79 -8.43
C VAL A 25 -4.51 -8.34 -7.12
N LEU A 26 -5.22 -7.57 -6.31
CA LEU A 26 -4.73 -7.25 -4.97
C LEU A 26 -4.67 -8.53 -4.14
N PRO A 27 -3.63 -8.72 -3.33
CA PRO A 27 -3.66 -9.75 -2.31
C PRO A 27 -4.91 -9.58 -1.43
N PRO A 28 -5.57 -10.68 -1.02
CA PRO A 28 -6.77 -10.64 -0.18
C PRO A 28 -6.52 -10.03 1.22
N ALA A 29 -5.28 -9.68 1.55
CA ALA A 29 -4.88 -9.09 2.81
C ALA A 29 -5.69 -7.84 3.18
N SER A 30 -6.22 -7.82 4.40
CA SER A 30 -6.89 -6.66 4.99
C SER A 30 -5.91 -5.71 5.70
N HIS A 31 -4.71 -6.19 6.03
CA HIS A 31 -3.69 -5.44 6.75
C HIS A 31 -2.28 -5.62 6.18
N PHE A 32 -1.41 -4.67 6.52
CA PHE A 32 0.02 -4.74 6.28
C PHE A 32 0.78 -4.30 7.53
N ALA A 33 1.70 -5.13 8.00
CA ALA A 33 2.62 -4.78 9.09
C ALA A 33 4.01 -4.52 8.51
N THR A 34 4.60 -3.37 8.82
CA THR A 34 5.98 -3.05 8.44
C THR A 34 6.95 -3.54 9.50
N CYS A 35 8.14 -3.97 9.09
CA CYS A 35 9.24 -4.32 10.00
C CYS A 35 10.61 -4.04 9.38
N PRO A 36 11.69 -3.98 10.18
CA PRO A 36 13.05 -4.03 9.65
C PRO A 36 13.27 -5.28 8.78
N ARG A 37 14.10 -5.13 7.74
CA ARG A 37 14.45 -6.25 6.84
C ARG A 37 15.14 -7.38 7.62
N GLY A 38 14.77 -8.62 7.31
CA GLY A 38 15.26 -9.83 7.96
C GLY A 38 14.45 -10.27 9.17
N LEU A 39 13.52 -9.44 9.65
CA LEU A 39 12.63 -9.78 10.78
C LEU A 39 11.23 -10.24 10.34
N GLU A 40 10.98 -10.35 9.03
CA GLU A 40 9.69 -10.77 8.48
C GLU A 40 9.21 -12.13 9.04
N PRO A 41 10.07 -13.17 9.17
CA PRO A 41 9.63 -14.45 9.74
C PRO A 41 9.26 -14.37 11.22
N LEU A 42 9.93 -13.51 11.98
CA LEU A 42 9.61 -13.31 13.40
C LEU A 42 8.33 -12.49 13.58
N LEU A 43 8.14 -11.46 12.75
CA LEU A 43 6.88 -10.70 12.69
C LEU A 43 5.72 -11.62 12.30
N GLU A 44 5.92 -12.52 11.34
CA GLU A 44 4.90 -13.51 10.97
C GLU A 44 4.45 -14.35 12.17
N ALA A 45 5.40 -14.86 12.96
CA ALA A 45 5.10 -15.64 14.15
C ALA A 45 4.30 -14.82 15.20
N GLU A 46 4.66 -13.55 15.42
CA GLU A 46 3.90 -12.66 16.33
C GLU A 46 2.48 -12.41 15.81
N LEU A 47 2.30 -12.20 14.51
CA LEU A 47 0.99 -11.99 13.89
C LEU A 47 0.11 -13.24 13.99
N ILE A 48 0.67 -14.43 13.74
CA ILE A 48 -0.04 -15.71 13.94
C ILE A 48 -0.47 -15.87 15.40
N ALA A 49 0.43 -15.59 16.36
CA ALA A 49 0.12 -15.64 17.79
C ALA A 49 -0.95 -14.62 18.20
N ALA A 50 -1.02 -13.46 17.53
CA ALA A 50 -2.09 -12.49 17.68
C ALA A 50 -3.42 -12.94 17.04
N GLY A 51 -3.45 -14.05 16.31
CA GLY A 51 -4.63 -14.60 15.64
C GLY A 51 -4.85 -14.07 14.21
N ALA A 52 -3.81 -13.51 13.58
CA ALA A 52 -3.85 -13.14 12.18
C ALA A 52 -3.61 -14.35 11.26
N GLN A 53 -4.21 -14.30 10.07
CA GLN A 53 -3.92 -15.21 8.96
C GLN A 53 -2.92 -14.56 8.01
N ILE A 54 -1.78 -15.21 7.80
CA ILE A 54 -0.71 -14.67 6.94
C ILE A 54 -1.07 -14.87 5.48
N VAL A 55 -0.92 -13.81 4.70
CA VAL A 55 -1.16 -13.84 3.25
C VAL A 55 0.17 -13.93 2.50
N ARG A 56 1.14 -13.07 2.83
CA ARG A 56 2.45 -13.06 2.17
C ARG A 56 3.49 -12.24 2.93
N GLN A 57 4.72 -12.71 3.01
CA GLN A 57 5.87 -11.88 3.38
C GLN A 57 6.31 -10.99 2.22
N LEU A 58 6.72 -9.77 2.52
CA LEU A 58 7.31 -8.82 1.61
C LEU A 58 8.62 -8.31 2.20
N PRO A 59 9.59 -7.84 1.40
CA PRO A 59 10.75 -7.16 1.97
C PRO A 59 10.29 -6.01 2.88
N ALA A 60 10.71 -6.05 4.15
CA ALA A 60 10.34 -5.11 5.21
C ALA A 60 8.86 -5.11 5.64
N GLY A 61 8.13 -6.23 5.49
CA GLY A 61 6.80 -6.35 6.08
C GLY A 61 6.03 -7.64 5.76
N VAL A 62 4.82 -7.74 6.31
CA VAL A 62 3.95 -8.91 6.17
C VAL A 62 2.54 -8.46 5.84
N LEU A 63 1.97 -9.03 4.78
CA LEU A 63 0.55 -8.90 4.42
C LEU A 63 -0.24 -9.98 5.17
N PHE A 64 -1.31 -9.59 5.84
CA PHE A 64 -2.13 -10.50 6.65
C PHE A 64 -3.61 -10.11 6.66
N MET A 65 -4.44 -11.03 7.14
CA MET A 65 -5.85 -10.82 7.46
C MET A 65 -6.04 -10.95 8.97
N ALA A 66 -6.88 -10.10 9.54
CA ALA A 66 -7.17 -10.08 10.96
C ALA A 66 -8.57 -9.52 11.19
N ASP A 67 -9.24 -9.99 12.23
CA ASP A 67 -10.42 -9.34 12.80
C ASP A 67 -10.01 -8.18 13.74
N ALA A 68 -10.99 -7.47 14.28
CA ALA A 68 -10.73 -6.32 15.16
C ALA A 68 -9.94 -6.70 16.43
N ALA A 69 -10.17 -7.90 16.97
CA ALA A 69 -9.50 -8.36 18.18
C ALA A 69 -8.03 -8.73 17.89
N ALA A 70 -7.77 -9.43 16.78
CA ALA A 70 -6.43 -9.77 16.33
C ALA A 70 -5.62 -8.54 15.93
N GLU A 71 -6.24 -7.55 15.28
CA GLU A 71 -5.59 -6.27 14.98
C GLU A 71 -5.19 -5.53 16.26
N MET A 72 -6.09 -5.47 17.25
CA MET A 72 -5.78 -4.84 18.53
C MET A 72 -4.64 -5.58 19.26
N ARG A 73 -4.71 -6.93 19.31
CA ARG A 73 -3.63 -7.74 19.90
C ARG A 73 -2.30 -7.53 19.20
N ALA A 74 -2.30 -7.48 17.87
CA ALA A 74 -1.09 -7.24 17.09
C ALA A 74 -0.48 -5.86 17.42
N ASN A 75 -1.30 -4.82 17.56
CA ASN A 75 -0.83 -3.48 17.96
C ASN A 75 -0.29 -3.44 19.40
N LEU A 76 -0.92 -4.17 20.33
CA LEU A 76 -0.53 -4.14 21.74
C LEU A 76 0.66 -5.04 22.07
N HIS A 77 0.85 -6.13 21.32
CA HIS A 77 1.80 -7.19 21.70
C HIS A 77 2.95 -7.38 20.72
N SER A 78 2.86 -6.91 19.47
CA SER A 78 3.99 -7.02 18.55
C SER A 78 5.15 -6.16 19.04
N ARG A 79 6.34 -6.76 19.08
CA ARG A 79 7.60 -6.06 19.42
C ARG A 79 8.43 -5.76 18.18
N ILE A 80 8.00 -6.27 17.03
CA ILE A 80 8.73 -6.21 15.76
C ILE A 80 8.05 -5.26 14.77
N ALA A 81 6.72 -5.23 14.76
CA ALA A 81 5.97 -4.36 13.86
C ALA A 81 6.28 -2.89 14.18
N THR A 82 6.76 -2.15 13.19
CA THR A 82 6.94 -0.69 13.30
C THR A 82 5.60 0.03 13.14
N ARG A 83 4.74 -0.48 12.24
CA ARG A 83 3.37 0.00 12.02
C ARG A 83 2.49 -1.17 11.59
N ILE A 84 1.24 -1.16 12.05
CA ILE A 84 0.17 -2.01 11.53
C ILE A 84 -0.81 -1.11 10.81
N LEU A 85 -1.01 -1.38 9.52
CA LEU A 85 -1.84 -0.57 8.63
C LEU A 85 -3.04 -1.39 8.17
N ARG A 86 -4.24 -0.87 8.40
CA ARG A 86 -5.48 -1.42 7.83
C ARG A 86 -5.71 -0.85 6.44
N LYS A 87 -6.04 -1.73 5.48
CA LYS A 87 -6.42 -1.33 4.12
C LYS A 87 -7.85 -0.80 4.14
N VAL A 88 -8.03 0.48 3.80
CA VAL A 88 -9.34 1.14 3.80
C VAL A 88 -10.00 1.21 2.42
N GLY A 89 -9.24 1.06 1.35
CA GLY A 89 -9.74 1.08 -0.01
C GLY A 89 -8.72 0.57 -1.01
N PHE A 90 -9.20 0.27 -2.21
CA PHE A 90 -8.34 -0.08 -3.34
C PHE A 90 -9.02 0.37 -4.64
N THR A 91 -8.25 1.00 -5.53
CA THR A 91 -8.72 1.36 -6.86
C THR A 91 -7.59 1.24 -7.89
N ARG A 92 -7.96 1.08 -9.15
CA ARG A 92 -7.04 1.25 -10.29
C ARG A 92 -7.00 2.73 -10.68
N TYR A 93 -5.81 3.28 -10.87
CA TYR A 93 -5.66 4.66 -11.32
C TYR A 93 -4.94 4.72 -12.68
N GLN A 94 -5.35 5.68 -13.51
CA GLN A 94 -4.69 6.01 -14.78
C GLN A 94 -4.45 7.51 -14.92
N LYS A 95 -5.35 8.32 -14.34
CA LYS A 95 -5.29 9.78 -14.29
C LYS A 95 -5.56 10.23 -12.86
N GLU A 96 -5.12 11.44 -12.53
CA GLU A 96 -5.19 12.01 -11.17
C GLU A 96 -6.61 12.01 -10.60
N GLU A 97 -7.61 12.30 -11.43
CA GLU A 97 -9.03 12.25 -11.08
C GLU A 97 -9.47 10.93 -10.41
N HIS A 98 -8.88 9.79 -10.81
CA HIS A 98 -9.25 8.49 -10.22
C HIS A 98 -8.84 8.40 -8.76
N ILE A 99 -7.70 9.00 -8.40
CA ILE A 99 -7.22 9.03 -7.02
C ILE A 99 -8.13 9.93 -6.18
N TYR A 100 -8.50 11.09 -6.71
CA TYR A 100 -9.42 12.02 -6.05
C TYR A 100 -10.77 11.35 -5.76
N ARG A 101 -11.40 10.74 -6.76
CA ARG A 101 -12.69 10.05 -6.58
C ARG A 101 -12.61 8.90 -5.59
N ALA A 102 -11.60 8.03 -5.71
CA ALA A 102 -11.46 6.89 -4.82
C ALA A 102 -11.20 7.31 -3.36
N ALA A 103 -10.49 8.42 -3.13
CA ALA A 103 -10.36 8.98 -1.80
C ALA A 103 -11.70 9.55 -1.30
N LEU A 104 -12.47 10.24 -2.16
CA LEU A 104 -13.76 10.84 -1.80
C LEU A 104 -14.84 9.80 -1.48
N GLU A 105 -14.82 8.65 -2.15
CA GLU A 105 -15.78 7.54 -1.97
C GLU A 105 -15.62 6.80 -0.64
N LEU A 106 -14.49 6.98 0.05
CA LEU A 106 -14.29 6.36 1.36
C LEU A 106 -15.25 6.96 2.39
N PRO A 107 -15.81 6.16 3.32
CA PRO A 107 -16.81 6.61 4.27
C PRO A 107 -16.19 7.35 5.46
N TRP A 108 -15.42 8.41 5.20
CA TRP A 108 -14.74 9.22 6.22
C TRP A 108 -15.64 9.66 7.39
N PRO A 109 -16.89 10.11 7.18
CA PRO A 109 -17.76 10.53 8.28
C PRO A 109 -18.10 9.39 9.26
N SER A 110 -18.00 8.13 8.84
CA SER A 110 -18.21 6.98 9.73
C SER A 110 -17.00 6.68 10.63
N TRP A 111 -15.82 7.21 10.30
CA TRP A 111 -14.57 6.96 11.03
C TRP A 111 -14.13 8.14 11.89
N PHE A 112 -14.47 9.36 11.49
CA PHE A 112 -14.12 10.58 12.20
C PHE A 112 -15.35 11.19 12.86
N SER A 113 -15.38 11.20 14.19
CA SER A 113 -16.33 12.01 14.95
C SER A 113 -15.88 13.46 14.89
N VAL A 114 -16.56 14.27 14.07
CA VAL A 114 -16.39 15.73 13.96
C VAL A 114 -17.35 16.47 14.87
#